data_AF-A0A819XNT9-F1
#
_entry.id   AF-A0A819XNT9-F1
#
_cell.length_a   1.000
_cell.length_b   1.000
_cell.length_c   1.000
_cell.angle_alpha   90.00
_cell.angle_beta   90.00
_cell.angle_gamma   90.00
#
_symmetry.space_group_name_H-M   'P 1'
#
loop_
_entity.id
_entity.type
_entity.pdbx_description
1 polymer ?
#
loop_
_entity_poly.entity_id
_entity_poly.type
_entity_poly.pdbx_seq_one_letter_code
_entity_poly.pdbx_strand_id
1 'polypeptide(L)'
;MATINNNSTSLESIFLTGMSCEFAGDIHSPNDVWHILKESRDVDLESFTAHMLNIDNNGQLHQQLLLADAEPANVDPCHRSLILKFVHLLDGAGYSVKKMSDTKTSVHTG
;
A
#
# COMPACT_ATOMS: atom_id res chain seq x y z
N MET A 1 13.08 -11.54 37.13
CA MET A 1 11.64 -11.25 37.01
C MET A 1 11.50 -9.77 36.72
N ALA A 2 11.19 -9.39 35.48
CA ALA A 2 10.95 -8.00 35.13
C ALA A 2 9.47 -7.70 35.39
N THR A 3 9.20 -6.74 36.28
CA THR A 3 7.86 -6.24 36.56
C THR A 3 7.41 -5.36 35.39
N ILE A 4 6.40 -5.79 34.65
CA ILE A 4 5.71 -4.95 33.67
C ILE A 4 4.73 -4.07 34.44
N ASN A 5 5.03 -2.77 34.56
CA ASN A 5 4.12 -1.79 35.15
C ASN A 5 3.08 -1.38 34.10
N ASN A 6 1.86 -1.91 34.21
CA ASN A 6 0.70 -1.54 33.39
C ASN A 6 0.06 -0.20 33.82
N ASN A 7 0.86 0.87 33.95
CA ASN A 7 0.34 2.23 34.21
C ASN A 7 0.06 3.00 32.91
N SER A 8 -0.65 2.39 31.97
CA SER A 8 -1.12 3.12 30.78
C SER A 8 -2.61 2.87 30.59
N THR A 9 -3.41 3.27 31.57
CA THR A 9 -4.84 3.50 31.34
C THR A 9 -5.01 4.85 30.66
N SER A 10 -4.59 4.95 29.41
CA SER A 10 -5.05 5.99 28.51
C SER A 10 -5.42 5.33 27.20
N LEU A 11 -6.72 5.30 26.89
CA LEU A 11 -7.23 5.07 25.55
C LEU A 11 -6.79 6.25 24.68
N GLU A 12 -5.50 6.30 24.37
CA GLU A 12 -4.94 7.33 23.50
C GLU A 12 -5.51 7.11 22.11
N SER A 13 -6.12 8.16 21.56
CA SER A 13 -6.78 8.07 20.26
C SER A 13 -5.73 7.99 19.17
N ILE A 14 -5.82 6.93 18.36
CA ILE A 14 -5.00 6.77 17.16
C ILE A 14 -5.74 7.46 16.01
N PHE A 15 -5.05 8.37 15.35
CA PHE A 15 -5.58 9.06 14.17
C PHE A 15 -5.10 8.38 12.90
N LEU A 16 -6.03 8.16 11.97
CA LEU A 16 -5.72 7.73 10.62
C LEU A 16 -5.33 8.96 9.78
N THR A 17 -4.05 9.09 9.44
CA THR A 17 -3.52 10.26 8.72
C THR A 17 -3.58 10.12 7.20
N GLY A 18 -3.70 8.89 6.70
CA GLY A 18 -3.77 8.59 5.29
C GLY A 18 -4.09 7.13 5.05
N MET A 19 -4.53 6.83 3.84
CA MET A 19 -4.82 5.49 3.36
C MET A 19 -4.37 5.37 1.91
N SER A 20 -3.90 4.18 1.54
CA SER A 20 -3.69 3.80 0.15
C SER A 20 -4.25 2.40 -0.03
N CYS A 21 -4.84 2.14 -1.19
CA CYS A 21 -5.39 0.84 -1.51
C CYS A 21 -5.22 0.52 -2.99
N GLU A 22 -5.26 -0.76 -3.30
CA GLU A 22 -5.29 -1.27 -4.66
C GLU A 22 -6.23 -2.47 -4.60
N PHE A 23 -7.36 -2.38 -5.28
CA PHE A 23 -8.38 -3.42 -5.32
C PHE A 23 -8.72 -3.78 -6.77
N ALA A 24 -9.41 -4.90 -6.95
CA ALA A 24 -9.93 -5.31 -8.25
C ALA A 24 -10.88 -4.24 -8.84
N GLY A 25 -11.00 -4.20 -10.18
CA GLY A 25 -11.84 -3.22 -10.86
C GLY A 25 -11.19 -1.84 -11.02
N ASP A 26 -9.87 -1.78 -11.17
CA ASP A 26 -9.10 -0.55 -11.42
C ASP A 26 -9.21 0.50 -10.30
N ILE A 27 -9.26 0.05 -9.04
CA ILE A 27 -9.42 0.90 -7.87
C ILE A 27 -8.05 1.18 -7.24
N HIS A 28 -7.58 2.42 -7.34
CA HIS A 28 -6.23 2.81 -6.88
C HIS A 28 -6.22 3.83 -5.75
N SER A 29 -7.39 4.30 -5.32
CA SER A 29 -7.51 5.26 -4.22
C SER A 29 -8.69 4.96 -3.29
N PRO A 30 -8.62 5.41 -2.03
CA PRO A 30 -9.75 5.33 -1.11
C PRO A 30 -11.02 6.03 -1.63
N ASN A 31 -10.86 7.05 -2.51
CA ASN A 31 -11.98 7.77 -3.08
C ASN A 31 -12.72 6.93 -4.15
N ASP A 32 -11.97 6.14 -4.94
CA ASP A 32 -12.54 5.23 -5.94
C ASP A 32 -13.38 4.14 -5.28
N VAL A 33 -12.88 3.60 -4.15
CA VAL A 33 -13.65 2.68 -3.29
C VAL A 33 -14.97 3.33 -2.88
N TRP A 34 -14.92 4.58 -2.44
CA TRP A 34 -16.13 5.28 -1.99
C TRP A 34 -17.12 5.56 -3.12
N HIS A 35 -16.65 5.79 -4.34
CA HIS A 35 -17.52 5.92 -5.51
C HIS A 35 -18.25 4.62 -5.81
N ILE A 36 -17.52 3.51 -5.89
CA ILE A 36 -18.10 2.18 -6.19
C ILE A 36 -19.07 1.72 -5.11
N LEU A 37 -18.73 1.93 -3.83
CA LEU A 37 -19.63 1.63 -2.72
C LEU A 37 -20.91 2.47 -2.76
N LYS A 38 -20.81 3.77 -3.08
CA LYS A 38 -21.99 4.62 -3.24
C LYS A 38 -22.88 4.19 -4.40
N GLU A 39 -22.28 3.73 -5.48
CA GLU A 39 -22.99 3.30 -6.68
C GLU A 39 -23.44 1.83 -6.61
N SER A 40 -23.09 1.12 -5.52
CA SER A 40 -23.38 -0.30 -5.33
C SER A 40 -22.95 -1.16 -6.52
N ARG A 41 -21.82 -0.80 -7.16
CA ARG A 41 -21.27 -1.54 -8.29
C ARG A 41 -20.42 -2.71 -7.80
N ASP A 42 -20.53 -3.82 -8.50
CA ASP A 42 -19.62 -4.96 -8.34
C ASP A 42 -18.40 -4.77 -9.25
N VAL A 43 -17.28 -5.39 -8.89
CA VAL A 43 -16.02 -5.27 -9.62
C VAL A 43 -15.53 -6.61 -10.14
N ASP A 44 -15.24 -6.66 -11.44
CA ASP A 44 -14.76 -7.86 -12.09
C ASP A 44 -13.29 -8.14 -11.76
N LEU A 45 -13.03 -9.34 -11.26
CA LEU A 45 -11.71 -9.81 -10.84
C LEU A 45 -10.72 -10.04 -12.01
N GLU A 46 -11.21 -10.19 -13.25
CA GLU A 46 -10.33 -10.40 -14.42
C GLU A 46 -9.43 -9.20 -14.71
N SER A 47 -9.86 -7.99 -14.34
CA SER A 47 -9.06 -6.77 -14.52
C SER A 47 -7.82 -6.71 -13.61
N PHE A 48 -7.86 -7.41 -12.47
CA PHE A 48 -6.86 -7.29 -11.41
C PHE A 48 -5.55 -8.04 -11.73
N THR A 49 -5.63 -9.17 -12.43
CA THR A 49 -4.47 -10.02 -12.76
C THR A 49 -3.54 -9.40 -13.81
N ALA A 50 -4.05 -8.60 -14.76
CA ALA A 50 -3.23 -7.96 -15.79
C ALA A 50 -2.32 -6.85 -15.21
N HIS A 51 -2.85 -6.06 -14.26
CA HIS A 51 -2.11 -4.96 -13.63
C HIS A 51 -1.14 -5.42 -12.53
N MET A 52 -1.43 -6.51 -11.80
CA MET A 52 -0.46 -7.10 -10.85
C MET A 52 0.84 -7.52 -11.54
N LEU A 53 0.76 -7.89 -12.82
CA LEU A 53 1.93 -8.21 -13.63
C LEU A 53 2.62 -6.97 -14.20
N ASN A 54 2.05 -5.76 -14.03
CA ASN A 54 2.56 -4.50 -14.61
C ASN A 54 2.81 -4.61 -16.13
N ILE A 55 1.92 -5.34 -16.81
CA ILE A 55 1.95 -5.59 -18.24
C ILE A 55 1.15 -4.48 -18.93
N ASP A 56 1.78 -3.71 -19.81
CA ASP A 56 1.08 -2.73 -20.64
C ASP A 56 0.12 -3.42 -21.64
N ASN A 57 -0.70 -2.64 -22.35
CA ASN A 57 -1.62 -3.15 -23.37
C ASN A 57 -0.92 -3.89 -24.54
N ASN A 58 0.41 -3.85 -24.60
CA ASN A 58 1.25 -4.52 -25.60
C ASN A 58 1.97 -5.76 -25.04
N GLY A 59 1.74 -6.15 -23.78
CA GLY A 59 2.41 -7.29 -23.17
C GLY A 59 3.76 -6.98 -22.49
N GLN A 60 4.15 -5.72 -22.35
CA GLN A 60 5.46 -5.30 -21.82
C GLN A 60 5.42 -4.96 -20.33
N LEU A 61 6.40 -5.48 -19.57
CA LEU A 61 6.59 -5.12 -18.17
C LEU A 61 7.14 -3.69 -18.04
N HIS A 62 6.40 -2.80 -17.39
CA HIS A 62 6.91 -1.48 -17.00
C HIS A 62 7.88 -1.61 -15.82
N GLN A 63 9.12 -2.04 -16.08
CA GLN A 63 10.11 -2.16 -15.01
C GLN A 63 10.97 -0.91 -14.90
N GLN A 64 10.51 0.03 -14.10
CA GLN A 64 11.40 0.97 -13.41
C GLN A 64 10.81 1.25 -12.03
N LEU A 65 11.16 0.43 -11.05
CA LEU A 65 10.76 0.69 -9.68
C LEU A 65 11.78 0.17 -8.67
N LEU A 66 12.39 1.13 -7.95
CA LEU A 66 13.12 1.10 -6.67
C LEU A 66 14.16 -0.01 -6.36
N LEU A 67 14.20 -1.10 -7.12
CA LEU A 67 15.04 -2.27 -6.93
C LEU A 67 15.83 -2.45 -8.23
N ALA A 68 16.76 -1.54 -8.50
CA ALA A 68 17.61 -1.64 -9.69
C ALA A 68 18.59 -2.84 -9.60
N ASP A 69 18.80 -3.38 -8.41
CA ASP A 69 19.83 -4.39 -8.12
C ASP A 69 19.24 -5.78 -7.78
N ALA A 70 17.92 -5.91 -7.69
CA ALA A 70 17.25 -7.18 -7.44
C ALA A 70 16.58 -7.67 -8.74
N GLU A 71 16.90 -8.90 -9.15
CA GLU A 71 16.21 -9.54 -10.26
C GLU A 71 14.69 -9.50 -9.99
N PRO A 72 13.91 -8.79 -10.82
CA PRO A 72 12.48 -8.52 -10.61
C PRO A 72 11.64 -9.79 -10.47
N ALA A 73 12.14 -10.89 -11.04
CA ALA A 73 11.51 -12.19 -11.02
C ALA A 73 11.53 -12.87 -9.65
N ASN A 74 12.40 -12.43 -8.73
CA ASN A 74 12.59 -13.11 -7.44
C ASN A 74 11.93 -12.38 -6.24
N VAL A 75 11.33 -11.21 -6.48
CA VAL A 75 10.58 -10.49 -5.44
C VAL A 75 9.13 -10.89 -5.53
N ASP A 76 8.58 -11.41 -4.43
CA ASP A 76 7.16 -11.73 -4.35
C ASP A 76 6.29 -10.51 -4.75
N PRO A 77 5.30 -10.68 -5.65
CA PRO A 77 4.46 -9.57 -6.12
C PRO A 77 3.76 -8.82 -4.98
N CYS A 78 3.41 -9.47 -3.88
CA CYS A 78 2.78 -8.83 -2.73
C CYS A 78 3.75 -7.87 -2.04
N HIS A 79 5.03 -8.23 -1.89
CA HIS A 79 6.05 -7.30 -1.36
C HIS A 79 6.21 -6.07 -2.25
N ARG A 80 6.20 -6.26 -3.57
CA ARG A 80 6.30 -5.14 -4.52
C ARG A 80 5.09 -4.21 -4.42
N SER A 81 3.88 -4.76 -4.39
CA SER A 81 2.64 -3.97 -4.19
C SER A 81 2.65 -3.27 -2.84
N LEU A 82 3.16 -3.91 -1.78
CA LEU A 82 3.24 -3.30 -0.45
C LEU A 82 4.17 -2.08 -0.41
N ILE A 83 5.34 -2.18 -1.05
CA ILE A 83 6.29 -1.06 -1.18
C ILE A 83 5.64 0.11 -1.93
N LEU A 84 4.94 -0.18 -3.04
CA LEU A 84 4.21 0.81 -3.83
C LEU A 84 3.11 1.51 -3.01
N LYS A 85 2.28 0.72 -2.33
CA LYS A 85 1.20 1.22 -1.46
C LYS A 85 1.74 2.09 -0.33
N PHE A 86 2.89 1.73 0.23
CA PHE A 86 3.54 2.55 1.25
C PHE A 86 3.92 3.92 0.71
N VAL A 87 4.55 3.99 -0.48
CA VAL A 87 4.91 5.27 -1.10
C VAL A 87 3.67 6.12 -1.40
N HIS A 88 2.61 5.52 -1.95
CA HIS A 88 1.36 6.22 -2.23
C HIS A 88 0.66 6.72 -0.95
N LEU A 89 0.69 5.93 0.13
CA LEU A 89 0.16 6.34 1.43
C LEU A 89 0.89 7.56 1.97
N LEU A 90 2.22 7.59 1.88
CA LEU A 90 3.01 8.73 2.34
C LEU A 90 2.69 9.98 1.53
N ASP A 91 2.65 9.86 0.21
CA ASP A 91 2.33 10.98 -0.68
C ASP A 91 0.91 11.53 -0.43
N GLY A 92 -0.09 10.65 -0.33
CA GLY A 92 -1.47 11.03 -0.01
C GLY A 92 -1.64 11.66 1.38
N ALA A 93 -0.77 11.31 2.33
CA ALA A 93 -0.71 11.92 3.65
C ALA A 93 0.17 13.20 3.70
N GLY A 94 0.79 13.60 2.58
CA GLY A 94 1.65 14.79 2.47
C GLY A 94 3.08 14.62 3.02
N TYR A 95 3.56 13.39 3.18
CA TYR A 95 4.92 13.07 3.63
C TYR A 95 5.81 12.62 2.47
N SER A 96 7.05 13.13 2.44
CA SER A 96 8.07 12.64 1.49
C SER A 96 8.80 11.44 2.05
N VAL A 97 9.01 10.41 1.21
CA VAL A 97 9.75 9.17 1.57
C VAL A 97 11.12 9.46 2.20
N LYS A 98 11.85 10.47 1.70
CA LYS A 98 13.17 10.87 2.23
C LYS A 98 13.11 11.34 3.68
N LYS A 99 11.98 11.86 4.15
CA LYS A 99 11.82 12.31 5.54
C LYS A 99 11.54 11.15 6.50
N MET A 100 11.22 9.95 5.99
CA MET A 100 10.85 8.80 6.80
C MET A 100 12.01 7.83 7.09
N SER A 101 13.15 7.94 6.39
CA SER A 101 14.27 6.99 6.48
C SER A 101 14.83 6.78 7.90
N ASP A 102 14.81 7.82 8.73
CA ASP A 102 15.39 7.80 10.07
C ASP A 102 14.35 8.01 11.18
N THR A 103 13.08 7.72 10.86
CA THR A 103 11.97 7.85 11.81
C THR A 103 11.72 6.56 12.57
N LYS A 104 11.08 6.65 13.74
CA LYS A 104 10.61 5.49 14.51
C LYS A 104 9.29 4.92 13.95
N THR A 105 9.16 4.87 12.62
CA THR A 105 7.97 4.36 11.94
C THR A 105 8.06 2.84 11.88
N SER A 106 7.09 2.16 12.48
CA SER A 106 6.96 0.70 12.38
C SER A 106 6.02 0.31 11.25
N VAL A 107 6.34 -0.78 10.56
CA VAL A 107 5.48 -1.40 9.54
C VAL A 107 4.89 -2.68 10.12
N HIS A 108 3.57 -2.79 10.07
CA HIS A 108 2.84 -3.98 10.53
C HIS A 108 2.06 -4.56 9.36
N THR A 109 2.46 -5.76 8.93
CA THR A 109 1.80 -6.55 7.88
C THR A 109 1.28 -7.84 8.50
N GLY A 110 0.05 -8.24 8.20
CA GLY A 110 -0.60 -9.42 8.75
C GLY A 110 -1.37 -10.19 7.70
#